data_AF-A0A6P0T6B5-F1
#
_entry.id   AF-A0A6P0T6B5-F1
#
_cell.length_a   1.000
_cell.length_b   1.000
_cell.length_c   1.000
_cell.angle_alpha   90.00
_cell.angle_beta   90.00
_cell.angle_gamma   90.00
#
_symmetry.space_group_name_H-M   'P 1'
#
loop_
_entity.id
_entity.type
_entity.pdbx_description
1 polymer ?
#
loop_
_entity_poly.entity_id
_entity_poly.type
_entity_poly.pdbx_seq_one_letter_code
_entity_poly.pdbx_strand_id
1 'polypeptide(L)'
;TQWESLRVSGLWPELEKWKSRLVEITAVWDFSGYNSITTEAIGEGMKNYWDSSHYREEVGDLILNRLFSYQSQTVPEDFGVLITPENVESHLGKIRNERESWAENNPDLVQLVEDLNPKSEIASK
;
A
#
# COMPACT_ATOMS: atom_id res chain seq x y z
N THR A 1 -6.25 -2.54 4.18
CA THR A 1 -6.65 -2.05 5.52
C THR A 1 -5.47 -1.61 6.39
N GLN A 2 -4.32 -2.30 6.42
CA GLN A 2 -3.18 -1.90 7.27
C GLN A 2 -2.71 -0.44 7.09
N TRP A 3 -2.72 0.06 5.86
CA TRP A 3 -2.36 1.45 5.56
C TRP A 3 -3.34 2.46 6.17
N GLU A 4 -4.64 2.12 6.21
CA GLU A 4 -5.63 2.91 6.95
C GLU A 4 -5.37 2.84 8.45
N SER A 5 -4.91 1.70 8.99
CA SER A 5 -4.52 1.59 10.41
C SER A 5 -3.36 2.52 10.76
N LEU A 6 -2.35 2.64 9.87
CA LEU A 6 -1.27 3.62 10.01
C LEU A 6 -1.79 5.06 9.97
N ARG A 7 -2.74 5.34 9.06
CA ARG A 7 -3.39 6.66 8.96
C ARG A 7 -4.11 7.03 10.25
N VAL A 8 -5.06 6.21 10.72
CA VAL A 8 -5.87 6.52 11.91
C VAL A 8 -5.03 6.54 13.20
N SER A 9 -3.89 5.84 13.21
CA SER A 9 -2.95 5.88 14.34
C SER A 9 -2.09 7.15 14.37
N GLY A 10 -2.07 7.93 13.28
CA GLY A 10 -1.20 9.11 13.11
C GLY A 10 0.23 8.76 12.70
N LEU A 11 0.48 7.55 12.18
CA LEU A 11 1.81 7.06 11.81
C LEU A 11 2.12 7.24 10.31
N TRP A 12 1.18 7.76 9.52
CA TRP A 12 1.39 8.02 8.10
C TRP A 12 2.61 8.90 7.80
N PRO A 13 2.85 10.03 8.51
CA PRO A 13 4.04 10.84 8.26
C PRO A 13 5.35 10.10 8.56
N GLU A 14 5.35 9.20 9.54
CA GLU A 14 6.53 8.38 9.87
C GLU A 14 6.80 7.31 8.80
N LEU A 15 5.76 6.74 8.20
CA LEU A 15 5.89 5.83 7.06
C LEU A 15 6.52 6.53 5.85
N GLU A 16 6.04 7.72 5.51
CA GLU A 16 6.58 8.52 4.40
C GLU A 16 8.04 8.88 4.66
N LYS A 17 8.35 9.40 5.86
CA LYS A 17 9.71 9.71 6.27
C LYS A 17 10.62 8.48 6.23
N TRP A 18 10.14 7.31 6.63
CA TRP A 18 10.90 6.07 6.55
C TRP A 18 11.24 5.72 5.10
N LYS A 19 10.29 5.82 4.15
CA LYS A 19 10.55 5.60 2.72
C LYS A 19 11.55 6.61 2.16
N SER A 20 11.42 7.90 2.47
CA SER A 20 12.36 8.93 2.02
C SER A 20 13.78 8.67 2.55
N ARG A 21 13.93 8.25 3.81
CA ARG A 21 15.25 7.91 4.38
C ARG A 21 15.84 6.63 3.82
N LEU A 22 15.02 5.67 3.38
CA LEU A 22 15.53 4.46 2.73
C LEU A 22 16.20 4.78 1.39
N VAL A 23 15.59 5.66 0.59
CA VAL A 23 16.13 5.99 -0.75
C VAL A 23 17.42 6.80 -0.68
N GLU A 24 17.69 7.49 0.43
CA GLU A 24 18.99 8.12 0.71
C GLU A 24 20.14 7.10 0.82
N ILE A 25 19.84 5.84 1.19
CA ILE A 25 20.83 4.77 1.30
C ILE A 25 21.01 4.07 -0.05
N THR A 26 19.91 3.70 -0.70
CA THR A 26 19.91 3.02 -2.00
C THR A 26 18.53 3.16 -2.65
N ALA A 27 18.46 3.06 -3.98
CA ALA A 27 17.17 2.85 -4.64
C ALA A 27 16.50 1.57 -4.12
N VAL A 28 15.18 1.60 -3.98
CA VAL A 28 14.36 0.51 -3.43
C VAL A 28 13.17 0.24 -4.35
N TRP A 29 12.83 -1.03 -4.55
CA TRP A 29 11.57 -1.38 -5.19
C TRP A 29 10.42 -1.32 -4.19
N ASP A 30 9.40 -0.54 -4.50
CA ASP A 30 8.19 -0.40 -3.71
C ASP A 30 7.01 -1.10 -4.39
N PHE A 31 6.54 -2.19 -3.78
CA PHE A 31 5.37 -2.96 -4.21
C PHE A 31 4.12 -2.65 -3.36
N SER A 32 4.23 -1.69 -2.45
CA SER A 32 3.18 -1.36 -1.48
C SER A 32 2.30 -0.18 -1.94
N GLY A 33 1.43 0.32 -1.07
CA GLY A 33 0.50 1.41 -1.38
C GLY A 33 -0.84 0.91 -1.89
N TYR A 34 -1.52 1.74 -2.69
CA TYR A 34 -2.88 1.51 -3.17
C TYR A 34 -2.82 1.28 -4.68
N ASN A 35 -2.66 0.02 -5.08
CA ASN A 35 -2.48 -0.38 -6.48
C ASN A 35 -3.35 -1.59 -6.81
N SER A 36 -3.39 -1.96 -8.10
CA SER A 36 -4.21 -3.03 -8.66
C SER A 36 -4.02 -4.40 -7.98
N ILE A 37 -2.90 -4.63 -7.29
CA ILE A 37 -2.60 -5.88 -6.57
C ILE A 37 -2.97 -5.79 -5.09
N THR A 38 -2.67 -4.67 -4.43
CA THR A 38 -2.82 -4.50 -2.97
C THR A 38 -4.22 -4.09 -2.52
N THR A 39 -5.08 -3.64 -3.44
CA THR A 39 -6.44 -3.19 -3.15
C THR A 39 -7.52 -4.14 -3.66
N GLU A 40 -7.23 -5.44 -3.75
CA GLU A 40 -8.28 -6.41 -4.06
C GLU A 40 -9.41 -6.37 -3.01
N ALA A 41 -10.63 -6.70 -3.44
CA ALA A 41 -11.77 -6.72 -2.54
C ALA A 41 -11.60 -7.80 -1.46
N ILE A 42 -11.84 -7.43 -0.20
CA ILE A 42 -11.76 -8.36 0.92
C ILE A 42 -13.01 -9.25 0.94
N GLY A 43 -12.82 -10.56 0.86
CA GLY A 43 -13.91 -11.52 0.90
C GLY A 43 -13.48 -12.92 0.50
N GLU A 44 -14.46 -13.78 0.25
CA GLU A 44 -14.18 -15.10 -0.32
C GLU A 44 -13.65 -14.95 -1.76
N GLY A 45 -12.60 -15.71 -2.09
CA GLY A 45 -12.03 -15.72 -3.44
C GLY A 45 -10.97 -14.64 -3.72
N MET A 46 -10.38 -14.02 -2.69
CA MET A 46 -9.16 -13.22 -2.83
C MET A 46 -8.07 -14.00 -3.57
N LYS A 47 -7.47 -13.37 -4.57
CA LYS A 47 -6.51 -13.95 -5.51
C LYS A 47 -5.08 -13.48 -5.28
N ASN A 48 -4.89 -12.32 -4.67
CA ASN A 48 -3.56 -11.75 -4.50
C ASN A 48 -2.99 -12.06 -3.10
N TYR A 49 -3.83 -12.12 -2.09
CA TYR A 49 -3.44 -12.31 -0.70
C TYR A 49 -4.27 -13.40 0.01
N TRP A 50 -3.67 -14.01 1.03
CA TRP A 50 -4.33 -14.86 2.02
C TRP A 50 -4.99 -14.05 3.13
N ASP A 51 -4.34 -12.95 3.52
CA ASP A 51 -4.81 -11.99 4.52
C ASP A 51 -4.14 -10.62 4.30
N SER A 52 -4.26 -9.70 5.25
CA SER A 52 -3.73 -8.34 5.11
C SER A 52 -2.20 -8.22 4.91
N SER A 53 -1.42 -9.26 5.16
CA SER A 53 0.06 -9.27 5.08
C SER A 53 0.62 -10.32 4.13
N HIS A 54 -0.03 -11.46 3.97
CA HIS A 54 0.55 -12.63 3.29
C HIS A 54 0.08 -12.73 1.84
N TYR A 55 0.93 -12.36 0.89
CA TYR A 55 0.64 -12.51 -0.53
C TYR A 55 0.69 -13.98 -0.98
N ARG A 56 -0.01 -14.28 -2.08
CA ARG A 56 -0.04 -15.61 -2.72
C ARG A 56 1.09 -15.76 -3.74
N GLU A 57 1.36 -16.99 -4.16
CA GLU A 57 2.44 -17.33 -5.09
C GLU A 57 2.39 -16.50 -6.37
N GLU A 58 1.20 -16.26 -6.91
CA GLU A 58 0.97 -15.48 -8.12
C GLU A 58 1.48 -14.03 -8.00
N VAL A 59 1.38 -13.42 -6.82
CA VAL A 59 1.95 -12.09 -6.57
C VAL A 59 3.47 -12.15 -6.47
N GLY A 60 4.01 -13.24 -5.92
CA GLY A 60 5.45 -13.51 -5.92
C GLY A 60 6.01 -13.58 -7.35
N ASP A 61 5.31 -14.24 -8.27
CA ASP A 61 5.68 -14.28 -9.68
C ASP A 61 5.69 -12.87 -10.30
N LEU A 62 4.69 -12.03 -10.01
CA LEU A 62 4.66 -10.64 -10.48
C LEU A 62 5.85 -9.82 -9.97
N ILE A 63 6.25 -10.03 -8.70
CA ILE A 63 7.43 -9.37 -8.11
C ILE A 63 8.70 -9.79 -8.86
N LEU A 64 8.91 -11.10 -9.07
CA LEU A 64 10.09 -11.62 -9.78
C LEU A 64 10.11 -11.13 -11.24
N ASN A 65 8.97 -11.15 -11.92
CA ASN A 65 8.80 -10.64 -13.27
C ASN A 65 9.22 -9.17 -13.38
N ARG A 66 8.81 -8.33 -12.41
CA ARG A 66 9.20 -6.92 -12.33
C ARG A 66 10.70 -6.76 -12.10
N LEU A 67 11.26 -7.44 -11.09
CA LEU A 67 12.66 -7.28 -10.68
C LEU A 67 13.65 -7.72 -11.76
N PHE A 68 13.36 -8.83 -12.44
CA PHE A 68 14.25 -9.40 -13.45
C PHE A 68 13.88 -9.00 -14.88
N SER A 69 12.91 -8.11 -15.05
CA SER A 69 12.35 -7.76 -16.37
C SER A 69 11.92 -8.99 -17.19
N TYR A 70 11.49 -10.04 -16.49
CA TYR A 70 11.02 -11.29 -17.08
C TYR A 70 9.51 -11.20 -17.26
N GLN A 71 9.00 -11.48 -18.47
CA GLN A 71 7.57 -11.36 -18.77
C GLN A 71 6.94 -10.03 -18.28
N SER A 72 7.66 -8.91 -18.41
CA SER A 72 7.27 -7.63 -17.81
C SER A 72 5.89 -7.14 -18.25
N GLN A 73 5.43 -7.52 -19.44
CA GLN A 73 4.08 -7.23 -19.94
C GLN A 73 2.94 -7.86 -19.11
N THR A 74 3.27 -8.82 -18.25
CA THR A 74 2.31 -9.47 -17.34
C THR A 74 2.13 -8.72 -16.03
N VAL A 75 3.05 -7.80 -15.71
CA VAL A 75 3.02 -7.04 -14.46
C VAL A 75 2.24 -5.74 -14.66
N PRO A 76 1.20 -5.46 -13.85
CA PRO A 76 0.52 -4.18 -13.88
C PRO A 76 1.49 -3.01 -13.72
N GLU A 77 1.31 -1.94 -14.51
CA GLU A 77 2.24 -0.81 -14.53
C GLU A 77 2.40 -0.14 -13.16
N ASP A 78 1.33 -0.12 -12.36
CA ASP A 78 1.25 0.45 -11.01
C ASP A 78 1.82 -0.47 -9.91
N PHE A 79 2.24 -1.69 -10.24
CA PHE A 79 2.77 -2.66 -9.27
C PHE A 79 4.29 -2.83 -9.38
N GLY A 80 5.01 -2.35 -8.36
CA GLY A 80 6.47 -2.37 -8.30
C GLY A 80 7.09 -1.16 -8.96
N VAL A 81 7.37 -0.12 -8.17
CA VAL A 81 8.01 1.13 -8.61
C VAL A 81 9.40 1.21 -8.01
N LEU A 82 10.42 1.43 -8.83
CA LEU A 82 11.77 1.72 -8.33
C LEU A 82 11.80 3.16 -7.83
N ILE A 83 11.87 3.33 -6.52
CA ILE A 83 11.95 4.63 -5.87
C ILE A 83 13.40 5.03 -5.61
N THR A 84 13.69 6.30 -5.82
CA THR A 84 15.00 6.94 -5.71
C THR A 84 14.86 8.32 -5.04
N PRO A 85 15.96 8.97 -4.62
CA PRO A 85 15.90 10.33 -4.09
C PRO A 85 15.21 11.33 -5.04
N GLU A 86 15.30 11.10 -6.35
CA GLU A 86 14.74 11.99 -7.37
C GLU A 86 13.23 11.88 -7.52
N ASN A 87 12.63 10.71 -7.21
CA ASN A 87 11.21 10.45 -7.48
C ASN A 87 10.36 10.18 -6.23
N VAL A 88 10.98 10.00 -5.05
CA VAL A 88 10.27 9.57 -3.84
C VAL A 88 9.13 10.50 -3.46
N GLU A 89 9.31 11.81 -3.53
CA GLU A 89 8.25 12.78 -3.19
C GLU A 89 7.04 12.68 -4.13
N SER A 90 7.30 12.48 -5.43
CA SER A 90 6.22 12.26 -6.41
C SER A 90 5.50 10.93 -6.17
N HIS A 91 6.24 9.88 -5.82
CA HIS A 91 5.67 8.57 -5.52
C HIS A 91 4.80 8.60 -4.26
N LEU A 92 5.25 9.26 -3.19
CA LEU A 92 4.45 9.46 -1.97
C LEU A 92 3.19 10.29 -2.26
N GLY A 93 3.30 11.34 -3.08
CA GLY A 93 2.15 12.11 -3.55
C GLY A 93 1.12 11.26 -4.31
N LYS A 94 1.59 10.37 -5.18
CA LYS A 94 0.74 9.42 -5.90
C LYS A 94 0.00 8.49 -4.93
N ILE A 95 0.70 7.89 -3.96
CA ILE A 95 0.08 7.01 -2.96
C ILE A 95 -1.03 7.73 -2.18
N ARG A 96 -0.84 9.00 -1.81
CA ARG A 96 -1.88 9.79 -1.11
C ARG A 96 -3.15 9.93 -1.97
N ASN A 97 -2.99 10.28 -3.25
CA ASN A 97 -4.12 10.43 -4.17
C ASN A 97 -4.83 9.10 -4.45
N GLU A 98 -4.07 8.01 -4.61
CA GLU A 98 -4.63 6.66 -4.78
C GLU A 98 -5.39 6.20 -3.54
N ARG A 99 -4.88 6.53 -2.35
CA ARG A 99 -5.56 6.28 -1.08
C ARG A 99 -6.87 7.04 -0.96
N GLU A 100 -6.92 8.31 -1.38
CA GLU A 100 -8.16 9.09 -1.42
C GLU A 100 -9.18 8.45 -2.37
N SER A 101 -8.76 8.11 -3.59
CA SER A 101 -9.60 7.41 -4.57
C SER A 101 -10.11 6.08 -4.04
N TRP A 102 -9.25 5.30 -3.37
CA TRP A 102 -9.65 4.04 -2.76
C TRP A 102 -10.65 4.25 -1.62
N ALA A 103 -10.43 5.25 -0.76
CA ALA A 103 -11.30 5.56 0.37
C ALA A 103 -12.71 5.97 -0.07
N GLU A 104 -12.83 6.78 -1.13
CA GLU A 104 -14.11 7.17 -1.72
C GLU A 104 -14.93 5.97 -2.21
N ASN A 105 -14.25 4.94 -2.73
CA ASN A 105 -14.87 3.72 -3.21
C ASN A 105 -15.07 2.65 -2.13
N ASN A 106 -14.50 2.82 -0.94
CA ASN A 106 -14.53 1.85 0.16
C ASN A 106 -14.90 2.50 1.51
N PRO A 107 -15.98 3.31 1.60
CA PRO A 107 -16.30 4.07 2.81
C PRO A 107 -16.54 3.16 4.03
N ASP A 108 -17.16 2.00 3.83
CA ASP A 108 -17.45 1.05 4.92
C ASP A 108 -16.16 0.47 5.54
N LEU A 109 -15.13 0.19 4.73
CA LEU A 109 -13.84 -0.28 5.23
C LEU A 109 -13.07 0.83 5.93
N VAL A 110 -13.18 2.07 5.45
CA VAL A 110 -12.58 3.23 6.14
C VAL A 110 -13.21 3.39 7.52
N GLN A 111 -14.55 3.38 7.60
CA GLN A 111 -15.28 3.49 8.85
C GLN A 111 -14.92 2.35 9.81
N LEU A 112 -14.86 1.10 9.32
CA LEU A 112 -14.47 -0.05 10.13
C LEU A 112 -13.10 0.14 10.79
N VAL A 113 -12.11 0.64 10.05
CA VAL A 113 -10.76 0.88 10.62
C VAL A 113 -10.76 2.04 11.62
N GLU A 114 -11.57 3.07 11.39
CA GLU A 114 -11.73 4.18 12.33
C GLU A 114 -12.38 3.75 13.63
N ASP A 115 -13.41 2.89 13.57
CA ASP A 115 -14.11 2.35 14.73
C ASP A 115 -13.20 1.46 15.59
N LEU A 116 -12.32 0.70 14.95
CA LEU A 116 -11.36 -0.19 15.64
C LEU A 116 -10.15 0.56 16.24
N ASN A 117 -9.99 1.85 15.98
CA ASN A 117 -8.87 2.62 16.50
C ASN A 117 -9.08 2.94 17.99
N PRO A 118 -8.25 2.42 18.92
CA PRO A 118 -8.48 2.59 20.37
C PRO A 118 -8.45 4.06 20.85
N LYS A 119 -7.95 5.00 20.04
CA LYS A 119 -8.06 6.44 20.34
C LYS A 119 -9.49 6.99 20.21
N SER A 120 -10.40 6.32 19.50
CA SER A 120 -11.82 6.72 19.35
C SER A 120 -12.63 6.52 20.65
N GLU A 121 -12.27 5.52 21.47
CA GLU A 121 -12.96 5.20 22.73
C GLU A 121 -12.67 6.21 23.85
N ILE A 122 -11.52 6.89 23.81
CA ILE A 122 -11.13 7.88 24.85
C ILE A 122 -11.83 9.23 24.61
N ALA A 123 -12.18 9.56 23.36
CA ALA A 123 -12.91 10.79 23.03
C ALA A 123 -14.42 10.72 23.29
N SER A 124 -14.93 9.54 23.66
CA SER A 124 -16.37 9.27 23.90
C SER A 124 -16.72 9.06 25.38
N LYS A 125 -15.81 9.37 26.31
CA LYS A 125 -16.03 9.37 27.77
C LYS A 125 -15.63 10.72 28.35
#